data_AF-A0A327SDZ7-F1
#
_entry.id   AF-A0A327SDZ7-F1
#
_cell.length_a   1.000
_cell.length_b   1.000
_cell.length_c   1.000
_cell.angle_alpha   90.00
_cell.angle_beta   90.00
_cell.angle_gamma   90.00
#
_symmetry.space_group_name_H-M   'P 1'
#
loop_
_entity.id
_entity.type
_entity.pdbx_description
1 polymer ?
#
loop_
_entity_poly.entity_id
_entity_poly.type
_entity_poly.pdbx_seq_one_letter_code
_entity_poly.pdbx_strand_id
1 'polypeptide(L)'
;MKNELSNQIIDRITSLGLETTGKENIDQGERIVSLLAGTWLVYKSIKKIGKHPFLGFQGVAAGGLMLYRGATGVCPIYKQLGKDTTDPQAINITEDIVVNAPRENVYAFWRELSNLPKFMKHLKSVEEINEEISLWSANTPGGLVELNWNAQITREETNEYLGWQSLEGSMIVNAGKIEFKDTLNGIGTELHIEIDYFPPAGSVGKGIASLFSGLFERMIREDIQNFKTYAEAADFRQYAGLSDSLTT
;
A
#
# COMPACT_ATOMS: atom_id res chain seq x y z
N MET A 1 0.82 21.38 5.33
CA MET A 1 1.70 21.62 6.51
C MET A 1 2.86 20.62 6.67
N LYS A 2 2.68 19.28 6.64
CA LYS A 2 3.82 18.33 6.77
C LYS A 2 4.84 18.41 5.61
N ASN A 3 4.38 18.64 4.38
CA ASN A 3 5.26 18.69 3.20
C ASN A 3 6.10 19.98 3.11
N GLU A 4 5.59 21.13 3.55
CA GLU A 4 6.34 22.40 3.50
C GLU A 4 7.54 22.39 4.45
N LEU A 5 7.37 21.84 5.66
CA LEU A 5 8.44 21.78 6.65
C LEU A 5 9.56 20.82 6.20
N SER A 6 9.18 19.71 5.57
CA SER A 6 10.13 18.76 4.97
C SER A 6 10.93 19.43 3.85
N ASN A 7 10.25 20.12 2.94
CA ASN A 7 10.88 20.80 1.80
C ASN A 7 11.82 21.92 2.28
N GLN A 8 11.43 22.71 3.29
CA GLN A 8 12.30 23.75 3.87
C GLN A 8 13.57 23.21 4.53
N ILE A 9 13.50 22.04 5.16
CA ILE A 9 14.68 21.39 5.76
C ILE A 9 15.61 20.88 4.65
N ILE A 10 15.05 20.28 3.60
CA ILE A 10 15.81 19.82 2.44
C ILE A 10 16.52 21.01 1.76
N ASP A 11 15.82 22.12 1.52
CA ASP A 11 16.39 23.31 0.88
C ASP A 11 17.56 23.93 1.68
N ARG A 12 17.43 23.97 3.01
CA ARG A 12 18.50 24.44 3.90
C ARG A 12 19.71 23.51 3.96
N ILE A 13 19.51 22.22 3.73
CA ILE A 13 20.59 21.24 3.67
C ILE A 13 21.29 21.31 2.32
N THR A 14 20.54 21.51 1.23
CA THR A 14 21.09 21.69 -0.12
C THR A 14 21.93 22.96 -0.24
N SER A 15 21.60 24.03 0.50
CA SER A 15 22.38 25.27 0.51
C SER A 15 23.75 25.17 1.23
N LEU A 16 24.05 24.05 1.89
CA LEU A 16 25.35 23.80 2.56
C LEU A 16 26.48 23.36 1.61
N GLY A 17 26.28 23.40 0.30
CA GLY A 17 27.33 23.12 -0.69
C GLY A 17 27.72 21.64 -0.79
N LEU A 18 26.84 20.72 -0.37
CA LEU A 18 27.00 19.29 -0.61
C LEU A 18 26.60 19.00 -2.06
N GLU A 19 27.57 19.03 -2.98
CA GLU A 19 27.32 18.69 -4.38
C GLU A 19 26.72 17.28 -4.52
N THR A 20 25.58 17.22 -5.22
CA THR A 20 24.89 15.98 -5.56
C THR A 20 25.60 15.32 -6.75
N THR A 21 26.71 14.62 -6.50
CA THR A 21 27.48 13.91 -7.54
C THR A 21 26.76 12.72 -8.17
N GLY A 22 25.43 12.57 -8.02
CA GLY A 22 24.65 11.62 -8.81
C GLY A 22 23.15 11.63 -8.49
N LYS A 23 22.37 10.93 -9.32
CA LYS A 23 20.93 10.71 -9.14
C LYS A 23 20.63 10.15 -7.75
N GLU A 24 19.60 10.69 -7.09
CA GLU A 24 19.07 10.19 -5.82
C GLU A 24 18.68 8.71 -5.97
N ASN A 25 18.95 7.89 -4.96
CA ASN A 25 18.63 6.46 -4.96
C ASN A 25 18.09 5.95 -3.61
N ILE A 26 17.75 6.87 -2.71
CA ILE A 26 17.00 6.59 -1.49
C ILE A 26 15.82 7.55 -1.34
N ASP A 27 14.67 7.04 -0.89
CA ASP A 27 13.44 7.82 -0.69
C ASP A 27 13.51 8.77 0.53
N GLN A 28 12.50 9.65 0.65
CA GLN A 28 12.43 10.64 1.72
C GLN A 28 12.39 10.05 3.14
N GLY A 29 11.76 8.89 3.33
CA GLY A 29 11.71 8.21 4.63
C GLY A 29 13.09 7.73 5.05
N GLU A 30 13.81 7.07 4.14
CA GLU A 30 15.21 6.70 4.38
C GLU A 30 16.09 7.93 4.65
N ARG A 31 15.88 9.05 3.96
CA ARG A 31 16.62 10.30 4.19
C ARG A 31 16.43 10.83 5.61
N ILE A 32 15.19 10.94 6.10
CA ILE A 32 14.88 11.42 7.47
C ILE A 32 15.49 10.49 8.53
N VAL A 33 15.33 9.17 8.38
CA VAL A 33 15.91 8.20 9.32
C VAL A 33 17.44 8.33 9.35
N SER A 34 18.06 8.56 8.20
CA SER A 34 19.52 8.75 8.08
C SER A 34 20.00 10.00 8.80
N LEU A 35 19.25 11.10 8.68
CA LEU A 35 19.55 12.35 9.38
C LEU A 35 19.46 12.18 10.90
N LEU A 36 18.37 11.56 11.39
CA LEU A 36 18.15 11.35 12.82
C LEU A 36 19.19 10.38 13.42
N ALA A 37 19.38 9.22 12.79
CA ALA A 37 20.33 8.21 13.25
C ALA A 37 21.78 8.72 13.16
N GLY A 38 22.12 9.42 12.07
CA GLY A 38 23.43 10.04 11.88
C GLY A 38 23.72 11.09 12.95
N THR A 39 22.78 12.00 13.21
CA THR A 39 22.91 13.03 14.26
C THR A 39 23.12 12.41 15.63
N TRP A 40 22.31 11.41 16.00
CA TRP A 40 22.45 10.70 17.26
C TRP A 40 23.80 9.98 17.39
N LEU A 41 24.23 9.30 16.33
CA LEU A 41 25.49 8.56 16.32
C LEU A 41 26.70 9.50 16.43
N VAL A 42 26.71 10.62 15.70
CA VAL A 42 27.74 11.65 15.82
C VAL A 42 27.80 12.21 17.23
N TYR A 43 26.65 12.63 17.80
CA TYR A 43 26.57 13.14 19.17
C TYR A 43 27.14 12.16 20.20
N LYS A 44 26.71 10.89 20.12
CA LYS A 44 27.17 9.83 21.02
C LYS A 44 28.68 9.54 20.86
N SER A 45 29.19 9.61 19.64
CA SER A 45 30.59 9.31 19.32
C SER A 45 31.53 10.43 19.75
N ILE A 46 31.15 11.69 19.55
CA ILE A 46 31.88 12.86 20.06
C ILE A 46 32.01 12.79 21.58
N LYS A 47 30.91 12.46 22.30
CA LYS A 47 30.95 12.29 23.77
C LYS A 47 31.89 11.19 24.25
N LYS A 48 32.20 10.19 23.42
CA LYS A 48 33.08 9.06 23.75
C LYS A 48 34.51 9.21 23.23
N ILE A 49 34.78 10.18 22.36
CA ILE A 49 36.06 10.30 21.66
C ILE A 49 37.24 10.52 22.61
N GLY A 50 37.03 11.20 23.73
CA GLY A 50 38.07 11.40 24.75
C GLY A 50 38.46 10.12 25.50
N LYS A 51 37.56 9.13 25.61
CA LYS A 51 37.81 7.86 26.31
C LYS A 51 38.23 6.75 25.35
N HIS A 52 37.65 6.74 24.15
CA HIS A 52 37.90 5.73 23.12
C HIS A 52 38.04 6.42 21.76
N PRO A 53 39.22 7.00 21.47
CA PRO A 53 39.41 7.82 20.27
C PRO A 53 39.16 7.05 18.98
N PHE A 54 39.70 5.83 18.83
CA PHE A 54 39.47 5.01 17.64
C PHE A 54 37.99 4.71 17.37
N LEU A 55 37.25 4.24 18.39
CA LEU A 55 35.81 3.96 18.28
C LEU A 55 34.99 5.25 18.07
N GLY A 56 35.39 6.35 18.70
CA GLY A 56 34.75 7.66 18.51
C GLY A 56 34.91 8.18 17.09
N PHE A 57 36.11 8.10 16.50
CA PHE A 57 36.36 8.50 15.12
C PHE A 57 35.58 7.64 14.12
N GLN A 58 35.56 6.31 14.31
CA GLN A 58 34.75 5.42 13.46
C GLN A 58 33.26 5.77 13.53
N GLY A 59 32.74 6.05 14.74
CA GLY A 59 31.34 6.44 14.92
C GLY A 59 31.02 7.80 14.29
N VAL A 60 31.93 8.78 14.36
CA VAL A 60 31.78 10.07 13.67
C VAL A 60 31.79 9.88 12.15
N ALA A 61 32.70 9.05 11.60
CA ALA A 61 32.75 8.77 10.17
C ALA A 61 31.47 8.08 9.68
N ALA A 62 31.00 7.05 10.39
CA ALA A 62 29.75 6.36 10.07
C ALA A 62 28.54 7.31 10.17
N GLY A 63 28.48 8.14 11.22
CA GLY A 63 27.44 9.14 11.39
C GLY A 63 27.46 10.21 10.30
N GLY A 64 28.65 10.67 9.90
CA GLY A 64 28.86 11.61 8.79
C GLY A 64 28.38 11.05 7.45
N LEU A 65 28.67 9.78 7.16
CA LEU A 65 28.13 9.11 5.97
C LEU A 65 26.60 9.01 6.01
N MET A 66 26.01 8.76 7.19
CA MET A 66 24.56 8.77 7.36
C MET A 66 23.94 10.15 7.13
N LEU A 67 24.57 11.20 7.64
CA LEU A 67 24.14 12.58 7.39
C LEU A 67 24.26 12.93 5.90
N TYR A 68 25.38 12.57 5.26
CA TYR A 68 25.60 12.79 3.82
C TYR A 68 24.52 12.13 2.96
N ARG A 69 24.24 10.82 3.17
CA ARG A 69 23.20 10.13 2.39
C ARG A 69 21.81 10.68 2.67
N GLY A 70 21.51 11.07 3.92
CA GLY A 70 20.25 11.71 4.28
C GLY A 70 20.05 13.08 3.62
N ALA A 71 21.11 13.88 3.59
CA ALA A 71 21.13 15.19 2.96
C ALA A 71 20.97 15.12 1.45
N THR A 72 21.80 14.30 0.79
CA THR A 72 21.93 14.26 -0.67
C THR A 72 20.97 13.30 -1.36
N GLY A 73 20.34 12.38 -0.63
CA GLY A 73 19.56 11.29 -1.24
C GLY A 73 20.41 10.25 -1.98
N VAL A 74 21.74 10.28 -1.81
CA VAL A 74 22.68 9.37 -2.48
C VAL A 74 23.31 8.40 -1.48
N CYS A 75 23.11 7.10 -1.70
CA CYS A 75 23.75 6.02 -0.95
C CYS A 75 24.67 5.21 -1.89
N PRO A 76 26.01 5.35 -1.77
CA PRO A 76 26.98 4.62 -2.61
C PRO A 76 26.85 3.09 -2.49
N ILE A 77 26.54 2.58 -1.30
CA ILE A 77 26.36 1.14 -1.06
C ILE A 77 25.16 0.62 -1.87
N TYR A 78 24.04 1.35 -1.87
CA TYR A 78 22.87 0.97 -2.67
C TYR A 78 23.16 1.03 -4.17
N LYS A 79 23.91 2.02 -4.65
CA LYS A 79 24.37 2.07 -6.05
C LYS A 79 25.19 0.84 -6.43
N GLN A 80 26.10 0.40 -5.54
CA GLN A 80 26.91 -0.79 -5.77
C GLN A 80 26.07 -2.09 -5.77
N LEU A 81 24.96 -2.11 -5.02
CA LEU A 81 24.02 -3.22 -4.97
C LEU A 81 22.90 -3.14 -6.04
N GLY A 82 22.89 -2.11 -6.89
CA GLY A 82 21.81 -1.88 -7.86
C GLY A 82 20.45 -1.59 -7.21
N LYS A 83 20.43 -1.17 -5.95
CA LYS A 83 19.20 -0.87 -5.21
C LYS A 83 18.84 0.60 -5.36
N ASP A 84 17.60 0.87 -5.77
CA ASP A 84 16.98 2.19 -5.84
C ASP A 84 15.66 2.11 -5.09
N THR A 85 15.46 2.98 -4.08
CA THR A 85 14.17 3.06 -3.36
C THR A 85 13.37 4.29 -3.74
N THR A 86 13.83 5.08 -4.71
CA THR A 86 13.11 6.26 -5.20
C THR A 86 11.93 5.91 -6.11
N ASP A 87 11.95 4.71 -6.70
CA ASP A 87 10.89 4.18 -7.56
C ASP A 87 10.18 3.02 -6.83
N PRO A 88 9.05 3.27 -6.13
CA PRO A 88 8.32 2.20 -5.46
C PRO A 88 7.76 1.24 -6.50
N GLN A 89 8.08 -0.05 -6.37
CA GLN A 89 7.47 -1.07 -7.22
C GLN A 89 6.01 -1.31 -6.81
N ALA A 90 5.13 -1.44 -7.81
CA ALA A 90 3.77 -1.89 -7.59
C ALA A 90 3.77 -3.31 -7.02
N ILE A 91 2.87 -3.55 -6.06
CA ILE A 91 2.53 -4.88 -5.60
C ILE A 91 1.28 -5.30 -6.35
N ASN A 92 1.39 -6.40 -7.09
CA ASN A 92 0.32 -6.99 -7.87
C ASN A 92 -0.23 -8.23 -7.15
N ILE A 93 -1.55 -8.28 -7.00
CA ILE A 93 -2.29 -9.41 -6.43
C ILE A 93 -3.23 -9.91 -7.50
N THR A 94 -3.11 -11.18 -7.86
CA THR A 94 -4.03 -11.87 -8.77
C THR A 94 -4.63 -13.07 -8.06
N GLU A 95 -5.95 -13.18 -8.12
CA GLU A 95 -6.72 -14.27 -7.53
C GLU A 95 -7.82 -14.75 -8.49
N ASP A 96 -7.95 -16.06 -8.61
CA ASP A 96 -9.04 -16.72 -9.31
C ASP A 96 -9.89 -17.49 -8.28
N ILE A 97 -11.18 -17.18 -8.20
CA ILE A 97 -12.12 -17.87 -7.31
C ILE A 97 -13.38 -18.27 -8.04
N VAL A 98 -14.02 -19.34 -7.56
CA VAL A 98 -15.31 -19.81 -8.06
C VAL A 98 -16.32 -19.80 -6.92
N VAL A 99 -17.44 -19.12 -7.14
CA VAL A 99 -18.52 -18.96 -6.16
C VAL A 99 -19.82 -19.59 -6.68
N ASN A 100 -20.55 -20.28 -5.81
CA ASN A 100 -21.82 -20.92 -6.17
C ASN A 100 -23.01 -19.94 -6.11
N ALA A 101 -22.97 -18.89 -6.93
CA ALA A 101 -24.02 -17.90 -7.06
C ALA A 101 -24.16 -17.42 -8.52
N PRO A 102 -25.37 -17.00 -8.96
CA PRO A 102 -25.59 -16.44 -10.29
C PRO A 102 -24.74 -15.20 -10.55
N ARG A 103 -24.20 -15.08 -11.76
CA ARG A 103 -23.26 -14.02 -12.15
C ARG A 103 -23.83 -12.63 -12.00
N GLU A 104 -25.11 -12.45 -12.31
CA GLU A 104 -25.82 -11.17 -12.18
C GLU A 104 -25.84 -10.69 -10.73
N ASN A 105 -26.06 -11.60 -9.79
CA ASN A 105 -26.11 -11.29 -8.36
C ASN A 105 -24.71 -10.98 -7.82
N VAL A 106 -23.70 -11.74 -8.25
CA VAL A 106 -22.31 -11.51 -7.88
C VAL A 106 -21.82 -10.15 -8.41
N TYR A 107 -22.13 -9.84 -9.68
CA TYR A 107 -21.83 -8.55 -10.28
C TYR A 107 -22.52 -7.41 -9.53
N ALA A 108 -23.83 -7.50 -9.31
CA ALA A 108 -24.60 -6.47 -8.62
C ALA A 108 -24.04 -6.19 -7.21
N PHE A 109 -23.66 -7.25 -6.50
CA PHE A 109 -23.06 -7.13 -5.17
C PHE A 109 -21.72 -6.38 -5.20
N TRP A 110 -20.84 -6.70 -6.14
CA TRP A 110 -19.56 -6.01 -6.32
C TRP A 110 -19.71 -4.58 -6.83
N ARG A 111 -20.74 -4.31 -7.64
CA ARG A 111 -21.00 -2.97 -8.20
C ARG A 111 -21.44 -1.97 -7.14
N GLU A 112 -22.16 -2.43 -6.13
CA GLU A 112 -22.47 -1.66 -4.92
C GLU A 112 -21.24 -1.72 -3.99
N LEU A 113 -20.29 -0.82 -4.20
CA LEU A 113 -18.96 -0.86 -3.58
C LEU A 113 -19.01 -0.83 -2.04
N SER A 114 -20.07 -0.26 -1.47
CA SER A 114 -20.33 -0.29 -0.02
C SER A 114 -20.51 -1.70 0.57
N ASN A 115 -20.68 -2.72 -0.27
CA ASN A 115 -20.70 -4.13 0.12
C ASN A 115 -19.31 -4.73 0.39
N LEU A 116 -18.24 -4.18 -0.19
CA LEU A 116 -16.90 -4.77 -0.10
C LEU A 116 -16.39 -4.96 1.34
N PRO A 117 -16.59 -4.02 2.28
CA PRO A 117 -16.20 -4.21 3.69
C PRO A 117 -16.87 -5.39 4.40
N LYS A 118 -17.93 -5.99 3.84
CA LYS A 118 -18.60 -7.16 4.44
C LYS A 118 -17.74 -8.42 4.40
N PHE A 119 -16.79 -8.50 3.45
CA PHE A 119 -15.87 -9.64 3.32
C PHE A 119 -14.39 -9.22 3.23
N MET A 120 -14.10 -7.99 2.80
CA MET A 120 -12.76 -7.42 2.81
C MET A 120 -12.46 -6.75 4.15
N LYS A 121 -11.98 -7.52 5.12
CA LYS A 121 -11.74 -7.06 6.50
C LYS A 121 -10.68 -5.96 6.61
N HIS A 122 -9.79 -5.83 5.63
CA HIS A 122 -8.85 -4.71 5.58
C HIS A 122 -9.54 -3.37 5.30
N LEU A 123 -10.70 -3.38 4.64
CA LEU A 123 -11.51 -2.19 4.40
C LEU A 123 -12.35 -1.89 5.64
N LYS A 124 -12.27 -0.65 6.10
CA LYS A 124 -13.10 -0.12 7.18
C LYS A 124 -14.44 0.38 6.66
N SER A 125 -14.43 1.08 5.53
CA SER A 125 -15.63 1.55 4.86
C SER A 125 -15.36 1.85 3.39
N VAL A 126 -16.43 1.76 2.58
CA VAL A 126 -16.48 2.30 1.22
C VAL A 126 -17.79 3.05 1.09
N GLU A 127 -17.70 4.36 0.84
CA GLU A 127 -18.84 5.27 0.74
C GLU A 127 -18.94 5.79 -0.69
N GLU A 128 -20.03 5.48 -1.38
CA GLU A 128 -20.27 5.96 -2.75
C GLU A 128 -20.73 7.43 -2.71
N ILE A 129 -19.92 8.32 -3.27
CA ILE A 129 -20.22 9.76 -3.35
C ILE A 129 -21.18 10.01 -4.51
N ASN A 130 -20.96 9.31 -5.62
CA ASN A 130 -21.82 9.28 -6.80
C ASN A 130 -21.62 7.94 -7.54
N GLU A 131 -22.19 7.81 -8.75
CA GLU A 131 -22.13 6.58 -9.54
C GLU A 131 -20.71 6.12 -9.89
N GLU A 132 -19.76 7.03 -10.02
CA GLU A 132 -18.39 6.72 -10.45
C GLU A 132 -17.39 6.83 -9.30
N ILE A 133 -17.59 7.76 -8.36
CA ILE A 133 -16.62 8.12 -7.32
C ILE A 133 -17.05 7.59 -5.96
N SER A 134 -16.09 7.01 -5.24
CA SER A 134 -16.25 6.49 -3.88
C SER A 134 -15.10 6.91 -2.97
N LEU A 135 -15.38 7.07 -1.68
CA LEU A 135 -14.42 7.31 -0.61
C LEU A 135 -14.15 6.00 0.12
N TRP A 136 -12.89 5.60 0.16
CA TRP A 136 -12.44 4.34 0.74
C TRP A 136 -11.63 4.61 2.00
N SER A 137 -11.82 3.77 3.00
CA SER A 137 -11.04 3.75 4.23
C SER A 137 -10.56 2.33 4.51
N ALA A 138 -9.27 2.16 4.83
CA ALA A 138 -8.68 0.86 5.12
C ALA A 138 -7.67 0.92 6.27
N ASN A 139 -7.50 -0.22 6.95
CA ASN A 139 -6.50 -0.38 7.99
C ASN A 139 -5.34 -1.24 7.50
N THR A 140 -4.13 -0.80 7.81
CA THR A 140 -2.93 -1.65 7.69
C THR A 140 -2.95 -2.78 8.72
N PRO A 141 -2.14 -3.84 8.55
CA PRO A 141 -2.04 -4.93 9.50
C PRO A 141 -1.79 -4.44 10.93
N GLY A 142 -2.64 -4.88 11.87
CA GLY A 142 -2.59 -4.44 13.27
C GLY A 142 -3.21 -3.07 13.55
N GLY A 143 -3.87 -2.42 12.58
CA GLY A 143 -4.57 -1.14 12.78
C GLY A 143 -3.62 0.04 13.05
N LEU A 144 -2.38 -0.05 12.61
CA LEU A 144 -1.31 0.90 12.96
C LEU A 144 -1.42 2.22 12.19
N VAL A 145 -1.91 2.16 10.96
CA VAL A 145 -2.12 3.28 10.05
C VAL A 145 -3.46 3.11 9.37
N GLU A 146 -4.27 4.17 9.41
CA GLU A 146 -5.52 4.32 8.67
C GLU A 146 -5.21 5.00 7.33
N LEU A 147 -5.68 4.39 6.24
CA LEU A 147 -5.55 4.89 4.88
C LEU A 147 -6.90 5.40 4.43
N ASN A 148 -6.93 6.56 3.79
CA ASN A 148 -8.15 7.10 3.18
C ASN A 148 -7.82 7.62 1.78
N TRP A 149 -8.64 7.28 0.79
CA TRP A 149 -8.48 7.73 -0.59
C TRP A 149 -9.82 7.76 -1.32
N ASN A 150 -9.89 8.56 -2.38
CA ASN A 150 -11.01 8.51 -3.31
C ASN A 150 -10.63 7.58 -4.47
N ALA A 151 -11.57 6.76 -4.93
CA ALA A 151 -11.43 5.95 -6.13
C ALA A 151 -12.54 6.29 -7.12
N GLN A 152 -12.26 6.05 -8.40
CA GLN A 152 -13.23 6.15 -9.48
C GLN A 152 -13.35 4.82 -10.22
N ILE A 153 -14.55 4.47 -10.66
CA ILE A 153 -14.77 3.40 -11.63
C ILE A 153 -14.21 3.88 -12.98
N THR A 154 -13.40 3.05 -13.63
CA THR A 154 -12.71 3.38 -14.90
C THR A 154 -13.28 2.64 -16.09
N ARG A 155 -13.85 1.45 -15.86
CA ARG A 155 -14.51 0.65 -16.89
C ARG A 155 -15.57 -0.22 -16.23
N GLU A 156 -16.72 -0.29 -16.88
CA GLU A 156 -17.86 -1.07 -16.45
C GLU A 156 -18.49 -1.76 -17.66
N GLU A 157 -18.61 -3.09 -17.59
CA GLU A 157 -19.36 -3.92 -18.53
C GLU A 157 -20.27 -4.82 -17.70
N THR A 158 -21.58 -4.58 -17.76
CA THR A 158 -22.55 -5.23 -16.89
C THR A 158 -22.41 -6.75 -16.94
N ASN A 159 -22.26 -7.37 -15.76
CA ASN A 159 -22.07 -8.81 -15.58
C ASN A 159 -20.76 -9.40 -16.16
N GLU A 160 -19.83 -8.59 -16.63
CA GLU A 160 -18.61 -9.06 -17.31
C GLU A 160 -17.33 -8.45 -16.72
N TYR A 161 -17.34 -7.14 -16.41
CA TYR A 161 -16.14 -6.43 -15.99
C TYR A 161 -16.45 -5.24 -15.07
N LEU A 162 -15.68 -5.07 -14.01
CA LEU A 162 -15.64 -3.86 -13.21
C LEU A 162 -14.18 -3.48 -12.92
N GLY A 163 -13.78 -2.26 -13.29
CA GLY A 163 -12.45 -1.72 -13.02
C GLY A 163 -12.52 -0.39 -12.30
N TRP A 164 -11.58 -0.17 -11.38
CA TRP A 164 -11.48 1.07 -10.60
C TRP A 164 -10.02 1.50 -10.42
N GLN A 165 -9.83 2.78 -10.11
CA GLN A 165 -8.52 3.33 -9.74
C GLN A 165 -8.65 4.47 -8.72
N SER A 166 -7.64 4.62 -7.87
CA SER A 166 -7.53 5.80 -7.00
C SER A 166 -7.38 7.09 -7.80
N LEU A 167 -7.96 8.19 -7.32
CA LEU A 167 -7.78 9.52 -7.90
C LEU A 167 -6.34 10.03 -7.70
N GLU A 168 -5.91 10.95 -8.56
CA GLU A 168 -4.60 11.61 -8.45
C GLU A 168 -4.44 12.29 -7.08
N GLY A 169 -3.24 12.19 -6.50
CA GLY A 169 -2.94 12.75 -5.18
C GLY A 169 -3.48 11.94 -3.99
N SER A 170 -4.09 10.78 -4.24
CA SER A 170 -4.50 9.85 -3.19
C SER A 170 -3.33 9.38 -2.32
N MET A 171 -3.60 9.08 -1.05
CA MET A 171 -2.59 8.60 -0.09
C MET A 171 -1.96 7.27 -0.53
N ILE A 172 -2.75 6.44 -1.21
CA ILE A 172 -2.33 5.19 -1.81
C ILE A 172 -2.72 5.23 -3.28
N VAL A 173 -1.76 4.95 -4.17
CA VAL A 173 -2.05 4.74 -5.59
C VAL A 173 -2.45 3.28 -5.72
N ASN A 174 -3.69 3.03 -6.11
CA ASN A 174 -4.20 1.68 -6.37
C ASN A 174 -5.06 1.63 -7.62
N ALA A 175 -5.13 0.44 -8.20
CA ALA A 175 -6.07 0.07 -9.23
C ALA A 175 -6.53 -1.35 -8.98
N GLY A 176 -7.71 -1.68 -9.45
CA GLY A 176 -8.18 -3.06 -9.45
C GLY A 176 -9.16 -3.32 -10.56
N LYS A 177 -9.32 -4.60 -10.87
CA LYS A 177 -10.35 -5.08 -11.76
C LYS A 177 -10.87 -6.43 -11.30
N ILE A 178 -12.08 -6.72 -11.73
CA ILE A 178 -12.70 -8.03 -11.60
C ILE A 178 -13.39 -8.37 -12.92
N GLU A 179 -13.09 -9.56 -13.43
CA GLU A 179 -13.82 -10.17 -14.54
C GLU A 179 -14.78 -11.24 -14.00
N PHE A 180 -15.97 -11.29 -14.57
CA PHE A 180 -17.03 -12.23 -14.19
C PHE A 180 -17.35 -13.16 -15.35
N LYS A 181 -17.27 -14.47 -15.14
CA LYS A 181 -17.61 -15.49 -16.14
C LYS A 181 -18.51 -16.55 -15.54
N ASP A 182 -19.43 -17.08 -16.34
CA ASP A 182 -20.19 -18.25 -15.91
C ASP A 182 -19.26 -19.46 -15.84
N THR A 183 -19.41 -20.27 -14.80
CA THR A 183 -18.78 -21.59 -14.73
C THR A 183 -19.25 -22.48 -15.87
N LEU A 184 -18.46 -23.50 -16.24
CA LEU A 184 -18.81 -24.43 -17.32
C LEU A 184 -20.17 -25.13 -17.16
N ASN A 185 -20.66 -25.30 -15.93
CA ASN A 185 -21.97 -25.89 -15.66
C ASN A 185 -23.11 -24.86 -15.61
N GLY A 186 -22.81 -23.56 -15.71
CA GLY A 186 -23.76 -22.44 -15.71
C GLY A 186 -24.43 -22.16 -14.36
N ILE A 187 -23.93 -22.74 -13.25
CA ILE A 187 -24.57 -22.63 -11.92
C ILE A 187 -23.85 -21.61 -11.03
N GLY A 188 -22.52 -21.52 -11.15
CA GLY A 188 -21.70 -20.58 -10.40
C GLY A 188 -21.00 -19.55 -11.29
N THR A 189 -20.25 -18.67 -10.63
CA THR A 189 -19.48 -17.60 -11.27
C THR A 189 -17.98 -17.80 -11.00
N GLU A 190 -17.19 -17.74 -12.06
CA GLU A 190 -15.72 -17.63 -12.01
C GLU A 190 -15.35 -16.15 -11.96
N LEU A 191 -14.52 -15.78 -10.99
CA LEU A 191 -14.04 -14.43 -10.78
C LEU A 191 -12.53 -14.39 -10.96
N HIS A 192 -12.07 -13.49 -11.82
CA HIS A 192 -10.66 -13.18 -11.97
C HIS A 192 -10.41 -11.76 -11.43
N ILE A 193 -9.67 -11.65 -10.33
CA ILE A 193 -9.47 -10.40 -9.60
C ILE A 193 -8.00 -10.02 -9.67
N GLU A 194 -7.74 -8.79 -10.11
CA GLU A 194 -6.41 -8.19 -10.06
C GLU A 194 -6.48 -6.90 -9.23
N ILE A 195 -5.54 -6.73 -8.30
CA ILE A 195 -5.38 -5.50 -7.50
C ILE A 195 -3.91 -5.12 -7.53
N ASP A 196 -3.65 -3.89 -7.96
CA ASP A 196 -2.34 -3.25 -7.95
C ASP A 196 -2.33 -2.12 -6.94
N TYR A 197 -1.27 -2.01 -6.14
CA TYR A 197 -1.06 -0.82 -5.33
C TYR A 197 0.42 -0.48 -5.15
N PHE A 198 0.68 0.80 -4.97
CA PHE A 198 1.98 1.31 -4.56
C PHE A 198 1.96 1.57 -3.06
N PRO A 199 2.89 0.99 -2.28
CA PRO A 199 3.07 1.37 -0.90
C PRO A 199 3.27 2.89 -0.78
N PRO A 200 2.63 3.57 0.18
CA PRO A 200 2.80 5.02 0.35
C PRO A 200 4.27 5.40 0.53
N ALA A 201 4.74 6.33 -0.33
CA ALA A 201 6.10 6.86 -0.26
C ALA A 201 6.35 7.56 1.08
N GLY A 202 7.54 7.39 1.66
CA GLY A 202 7.90 8.05 2.91
C GLY A 202 7.31 7.43 4.17
N SER A 203 6.90 6.15 4.14
CA SER A 203 6.64 5.35 5.34
C SER A 203 7.91 5.30 6.21
N VAL A 204 7.99 6.24 7.16
CA VAL A 204 9.19 6.53 7.95
C VAL A 204 9.65 5.27 8.70
N GLY A 205 10.71 4.62 8.19
CA GLY A 205 11.39 3.52 8.84
C GLY A 205 11.00 2.12 8.36
N LYS A 206 11.96 1.19 8.45
CA LYS A 206 11.81 -0.23 8.08
C LYS A 206 10.58 -0.93 8.68
N GLY A 207 10.00 -0.40 9.76
CA GLY A 207 8.83 -0.99 10.44
C GLY A 207 7.47 -0.68 9.81
N ILE A 208 7.32 0.42 9.07
CA ILE A 208 6.04 0.75 8.39
C ILE A 208 6.04 0.19 6.96
N ALA A 209 7.17 0.26 6.24
CA ALA A 209 7.30 -0.34 4.92
C ALA A 209 6.99 -1.84 4.92
N SER A 210 7.40 -2.57 5.97
CA SER A 210 7.09 -3.99 6.12
C SER A 210 5.59 -4.30 6.29
N LEU A 211 4.77 -3.33 6.71
CA LEU A 211 3.33 -3.53 6.81
C LEU A 211 2.72 -3.69 5.43
N PHE A 212 3.15 -2.86 4.48
CA PHE A 212 2.64 -2.82 3.12
C PHE A 212 3.18 -3.93 2.21
N SER A 213 4.19 -4.69 2.67
CA SER A 213 4.77 -5.82 1.94
C SER A 213 4.45 -7.14 2.62
N GLY A 214 4.02 -8.16 1.87
CA GLY A 214 3.84 -9.53 2.35
C GLY A 214 2.67 -9.74 3.32
N LEU A 215 2.62 -9.03 4.46
CA LEU A 215 1.51 -9.16 5.42
C LEU A 215 0.22 -8.53 4.89
N PHE A 216 0.28 -7.30 4.38
CA PHE A 216 -0.89 -6.65 3.79
C PHE A 216 -1.33 -7.34 2.50
N GLU A 217 -0.38 -7.76 1.66
CA GLU A 217 -0.66 -8.59 0.47
C GLU A 217 -1.42 -9.87 0.85
N ARG A 218 -0.95 -10.59 1.87
CA ARG A 218 -1.63 -11.79 2.38
C ARG A 218 -3.02 -11.48 2.91
N MET A 219 -3.18 -10.39 3.64
CA MET A 219 -4.48 -9.96 4.16
C MET A 219 -5.49 -9.71 3.03
N ILE A 220 -5.09 -8.98 1.97
CA ILE A 220 -5.94 -8.74 0.80
C ILE A 220 -6.27 -10.06 0.09
N ARG A 221 -5.29 -10.94 -0.07
CA ARG A 221 -5.47 -12.27 -0.67
C ARG A 221 -6.48 -13.11 0.11
N GLU A 222 -6.34 -13.15 1.44
CA GLU A 222 -7.28 -13.83 2.34
C GLU A 222 -8.69 -13.23 2.25
N ASP A 223 -8.80 -11.91 2.17
CA ASP A 223 -10.08 -11.23 2.00
C ASP A 223 -10.78 -11.58 0.68
N ILE A 224 -10.05 -11.63 -0.44
CA ILE A 224 -10.58 -12.09 -1.72
C ILE A 224 -11.05 -13.54 -1.63
N GLN A 225 -10.23 -14.43 -1.06
CA GLN A 225 -10.59 -15.84 -0.89
C GLN A 225 -11.81 -16.02 0.05
N ASN A 226 -11.96 -15.15 1.05
CA ASN A 226 -13.12 -15.13 1.95
C ASN A 226 -14.41 -14.70 1.26
N PHE A 227 -14.35 -14.06 0.08
CA PHE A 227 -15.54 -13.73 -0.69
C PHE A 227 -16.35 -14.98 -1.02
N LYS A 228 -15.71 -16.10 -1.34
CA LYS A 228 -16.41 -17.36 -1.60
C LYS A 228 -17.29 -17.77 -0.43
N THR A 229 -16.71 -17.82 0.76
CA THR A 229 -17.44 -18.17 1.99
C THR A 229 -18.59 -17.21 2.24
N TYR A 230 -18.39 -15.91 1.98
CA TYR A 230 -19.43 -14.91 2.13
C TYR A 230 -20.56 -15.07 1.10
N ALA A 231 -20.23 -15.23 -0.17
CA ALA A 231 -21.18 -15.38 -1.27
C ALA A 231 -22.02 -16.67 -1.17
N GLU A 232 -21.47 -17.71 -0.53
CA GLU A 232 -22.15 -18.98 -0.31
C GLU A 232 -22.92 -19.04 1.02
N ALA A 233 -22.79 -18.01 1.87
CA ALA A 233 -23.50 -17.89 3.14
C ALA A 233 -24.93 -17.34 2.97
N ALA A 234 -25.77 -17.58 3.99
CA ALA A 234 -27.18 -17.19 4.00
C ALA A 234 -27.42 -15.68 3.77
N ASP A 235 -26.55 -14.82 4.29
CA ASP A 235 -26.68 -13.37 4.16
C ASP A 235 -26.58 -12.90 2.70
N PHE A 236 -25.67 -13.48 1.92
CA PHE A 236 -25.59 -13.21 0.50
C PHE A 236 -26.79 -13.79 -0.25
N ARG A 237 -27.24 -14.99 0.13
CA ARG A 237 -28.45 -15.59 -0.47
C ARG A 237 -29.67 -14.71 -0.25
N GLN A 238 -29.79 -14.07 0.91
CA GLN A 238 -30.84 -13.08 1.18
C GLN A 238 -30.71 -11.85 0.26
N TYR A 239 -29.50 -11.27 0.11
CA TYR A 239 -29.25 -10.17 -0.84
C TYR A 239 -29.65 -10.57 -2.27
N ALA A 240 -29.26 -11.77 -2.67
CA ALA A 240 -29.47 -12.34 -4.00
C ALA A 240 -30.90 -12.85 -4.24
N GLY A 241 -31.79 -12.80 -3.25
CA GLY A 241 -33.15 -13.36 -3.34
C GLY A 241 -33.21 -14.88 -3.53
N LEU A 242 -32.15 -15.61 -3.15
CA LEU A 242 -32.05 -17.06 -3.24
C LEU A 242 -32.65 -17.70 -1.98
N SER A 243 -33.66 -18.56 -2.11
CA SER A 243 -34.26 -19.26 -0.96
C SER A 243 -33.38 -20.40 -0.43
N ASP A 244 -33.44 -20.64 0.89
CA ASP A 244 -32.82 -21.81 1.55
C ASP A 244 -33.60 -23.09 1.21
N SER A 245 -33.30 -23.70 0.07
CA SER A 245 -33.94 -24.95 -0.37
C SER A 245 -33.32 -26.23 0.22
N LEU A 246 -32.60 -26.14 1.35
CA LEU A 246 -31.92 -27.30 1.97
C LEU A 246 -32.40 -27.69 3.38
N THR A 247 -33.66 -27.41 3.71
CA THR A 247 -34.32 -28.10 4.83
C THR A 247 -35.52 -28.89 4.35
N THR A 248 -35.30 -30.16 4.03
CA THR A 248 -36.28 -31.23 4.20
C THR A 248 -35.58 -32.54 4.54
#